data_AF-A0A3S0PHY4-F1
#
_entry.id   AF-A0A3S0PHY4-F1
#
_cell.length_a   1.000
_cell.length_b   1.000
_cell.length_c   1.000
_cell.angle_alpha   90.00
_cell.angle_beta   90.00
_cell.angle_gamma   90.00
#
_symmetry.space_group_name_H-M   'P 1'
#
loop_
_entity.id
_entity.type
_entity.pdbx_description
1 polymer ?
#
loop_
_entity_poly.entity_id
_entity_poly.type
_entity_poly.pdbx_seq_one_letter_code
_entity_poly.pdbx_strand_id
1 'polypeptide(L)'
;MRVWTASVLLCLFSLSPTFAFADQPPSDASVRELLDVMQAHKIVDTIIGQSDALGRSAVQQALNGRTLDAQEQKILDSQLDKVHGVILRELSWDKISPMYMNVYRTTFTQKEVNDMIAFYKSTTGQAVIEKLPLVMQQSMMQMKTYIANIMPQIQQINQDTISQLQTYEASKKGQGSSK
;
A
#
# COMPACT_ATOMS: atom_id res chain seq x y z
N MET A 1 18.28 9.42 -87.48
CA MET A 1 17.06 10.02 -86.90
C MET A 1 16.27 8.94 -86.18
N ARG A 2 15.77 9.28 -84.98
CA ARG A 2 14.79 8.58 -84.12
C ARG A 2 15.28 7.44 -83.22
N VAL A 3 15.42 7.83 -81.96
CA VAL A 3 15.57 7.06 -80.71
C VAL A 3 14.18 6.54 -80.28
N TRP A 4 14.08 5.32 -79.72
CA TRP A 4 12.92 4.90 -78.91
C TRP A 4 13.36 3.87 -77.86
N THR A 5 13.69 4.36 -76.66
CA THR A 5 12.93 4.30 -75.39
C THR A 5 13.31 3.11 -74.52
N ALA A 6 14.14 3.41 -73.53
CA ALA A 6 14.49 2.55 -72.40
C ALA A 6 13.30 2.39 -71.46
N SER A 7 12.97 1.15 -71.11
CA SER A 7 12.01 0.81 -70.06
C SER A 7 12.66 1.04 -68.69
N VAL A 8 12.30 2.15 -68.03
CA VAL A 8 12.64 2.40 -66.63
C VAL A 8 11.63 1.70 -65.74
N LEU A 9 12.10 0.72 -64.98
CA LEU A 9 11.40 0.07 -63.87
C LEU A 9 11.11 1.12 -62.77
N LEU A 10 9.85 1.51 -62.65
CA LEU A 10 9.34 2.37 -61.59
C LEU A 10 9.06 1.53 -60.34
N CYS A 11 10.07 1.35 -59.48
CA CYS A 11 9.88 0.83 -58.12
C CYS A 11 9.12 1.88 -57.29
N LEU A 12 7.80 1.75 -57.19
CA LEU A 12 7.02 2.44 -56.17
C LEU A 12 7.45 1.94 -54.79
N PHE A 13 8.16 2.81 -54.06
CA PHE A 13 8.36 2.69 -52.62
C PHE A 13 7.00 2.79 -51.92
N SER A 14 6.45 1.66 -51.48
CA SER A 14 5.33 1.62 -50.53
C SER A 14 5.84 2.10 -49.18
N LEU A 15 5.86 3.42 -48.98
CA LEU A 15 6.06 4.03 -47.67
C LEU A 15 4.78 3.81 -46.86
N SER A 16 4.60 2.61 -46.29
CA SER A 16 3.58 2.38 -45.29
C SER A 16 3.91 3.28 -44.10
N PRO A 17 3.07 4.25 -43.71
CA PRO A 17 3.28 4.94 -42.45
C PRO A 17 3.14 3.88 -41.37
N THR A 18 4.27 3.50 -40.77
CA THR A 18 4.26 2.91 -39.43
C THR A 18 3.65 3.98 -38.54
N PHE A 19 2.33 3.90 -38.36
CA PHE A 19 1.69 4.49 -37.19
C PHE A 19 2.39 3.84 -36.00
N ALA A 20 3.41 4.53 -35.48
CA ALA A 20 3.77 4.37 -34.09
C ALA A 20 2.45 4.59 -33.35
N PHE A 21 1.86 3.52 -32.82
CA PHE A 21 0.81 3.64 -31.84
C PHE A 21 1.43 4.42 -30.70
N ALA A 22 1.32 5.75 -30.75
CA ALA A 22 1.49 6.56 -29.57
C ALA A 22 0.46 6.01 -28.61
N ASP A 23 0.96 5.36 -27.57
CA ASP A 23 0.15 4.67 -26.59
C ASP A 23 -0.92 5.65 -26.07
N GLN A 24 -2.17 5.42 -26.49
CA GLN A 24 -3.25 6.34 -26.17
C GLN A 24 -3.53 6.27 -24.67
N PRO A 25 -3.87 7.39 -24.01
CA PRO A 25 -4.39 7.35 -22.66
C PRO A 25 -5.60 6.41 -22.57
N PRO A 26 -5.79 5.70 -21.45
CA PRO A 26 -6.91 4.82 -21.28
C PRO A 26 -8.24 5.60 -21.22
N SER A 27 -9.29 4.98 -21.73
CA SER A 27 -10.65 5.50 -21.63
C SER A 27 -11.16 5.44 -20.19
N ASP A 28 -12.11 6.33 -19.86
CA ASP A 28 -12.81 6.33 -18.58
C ASP A 28 -13.46 4.98 -18.26
N ALA A 29 -14.03 4.31 -19.27
CA ALA A 29 -14.68 3.02 -19.11
C ALA A 29 -13.67 1.94 -18.68
N SER A 30 -12.53 1.85 -19.36
CA SER A 30 -11.48 0.89 -19.01
C SER A 30 -10.86 1.16 -17.63
N VAL A 31 -10.67 2.43 -17.26
CA VAL A 31 -10.13 2.75 -15.93
C VAL A 31 -11.12 2.39 -14.83
N ARG A 32 -12.42 2.67 -15.01
CA ARG A 32 -13.45 2.24 -14.04
C ARG A 32 -13.47 0.73 -13.89
N GLU A 33 -13.47 0.02 -15.01
CA GLU A 33 -13.44 -1.45 -15.01
C GLU A 33 -12.20 -1.99 -14.29
N LEU A 34 -11.02 -1.41 -14.53
CA LEU A 34 -9.79 -1.79 -13.83
C LEU A 34 -9.92 -1.59 -12.31
N LEU A 35 -10.42 -0.43 -11.88
CA LEU A 35 -10.60 -0.14 -10.46
C LEU A 35 -11.62 -1.09 -9.81
N ASP A 36 -12.66 -1.48 -10.54
CA ASP A 36 -13.67 -2.43 -10.07
C ASP A 36 -13.10 -3.83 -9.91
N VAL A 37 -12.37 -4.34 -10.91
CA VAL A 37 -11.77 -5.69 -10.82
C VAL A 37 -10.67 -5.78 -9.77
N MET A 38 -9.98 -4.67 -9.49
CA MET A 38 -9.02 -4.53 -8.39
C MET A 38 -9.69 -4.32 -7.03
N GLN A 39 -11.02 -4.18 -6.98
CA GLN A 39 -11.81 -3.95 -5.77
C GLN A 39 -11.39 -2.69 -5.01
N ALA A 40 -11.07 -1.60 -5.74
CA ALA A 40 -10.60 -0.35 -5.15
C ALA A 40 -11.60 0.27 -4.15
N HIS A 41 -12.90 0.06 -4.34
CA HIS A 41 -13.94 0.46 -3.39
C HIS A 41 -13.72 -0.16 -2.00
N LYS A 42 -13.30 -1.44 -1.92
CA LYS A 42 -13.06 -2.10 -0.63
C LYS A 42 -11.88 -1.51 0.13
N ILE A 43 -10.86 -1.03 -0.60
CA ILE A 43 -9.71 -0.36 0.02
C ILE A 43 -10.19 0.93 0.70
N VAL A 44 -11.06 1.69 0.04
CA VAL A 44 -11.63 2.93 0.56
C VAL A 44 -12.51 2.63 1.79
N ASP A 45 -13.40 1.64 1.70
CA ASP A 45 -14.23 1.21 2.83
C ASP A 45 -13.38 0.79 4.03
N THR A 46 -12.28 0.08 3.75
CA THR A 46 -11.31 -0.37 4.77
C THR A 46 -10.60 0.81 5.44
N ILE A 47 -10.24 1.86 4.68
CA ILE A 47 -9.63 3.08 5.23
C ILE A 47 -10.64 3.84 6.12
N ILE A 48 -11.88 3.98 5.65
CA ILE A 48 -12.96 4.64 6.41
C ILE A 48 -13.20 3.91 7.73
N GLY A 49 -13.33 2.59 7.71
CA GLY A 49 -13.53 1.77 8.90
C GLY A 49 -12.36 1.86 9.89
N GLN A 50 -11.12 1.85 9.40
CA GLN A 50 -9.94 2.03 10.26
C GLN A 50 -9.88 3.43 10.88
N SER A 51 -10.30 4.47 10.15
CA SER A 51 -10.34 5.84 10.67
C SER A 51 -11.32 5.99 11.83
N ASP A 52 -12.51 5.35 11.75
CA ASP A 52 -13.47 5.33 12.86
C ASP A 52 -12.88 4.66 14.11
N ALA A 53 -12.28 3.47 13.93
CA ALA A 53 -11.64 2.74 15.02
C ALA A 53 -10.51 3.54 15.68
N LEU A 54 -9.67 4.23 14.89
CA LEU A 54 -8.64 5.13 15.38
C LEU A 54 -9.21 6.29 16.17
N GLY A 55 -10.29 6.93 15.69
CA GLY A 55 -10.96 8.01 16.39
C GLY A 55 -11.49 7.59 17.76
N ARG A 56 -12.17 6.43 17.82
CA ARG A 56 -12.68 5.86 19.08
C ARG A 56 -11.54 5.51 20.04
N SER A 57 -10.47 4.89 19.54
CA SER A 57 -9.29 4.58 20.35
C SER A 57 -8.61 5.84 20.90
N ALA A 58 -8.52 6.91 20.11
CA ALA A 58 -7.94 8.18 20.55
C ALA A 58 -8.75 8.81 21.69
N VAL A 59 -10.09 8.77 21.61
CA VAL A 59 -10.96 9.22 22.70
C VAL A 59 -10.73 8.39 23.96
N GLN A 60 -10.72 7.06 23.85
CA GLN A 60 -10.48 6.18 25.00
C GLN A 60 -9.13 6.45 25.69
N GLN A 61 -8.08 6.69 24.90
CA GLN A 61 -6.77 7.06 25.43
C GLN A 61 -6.79 8.44 26.10
N ALA A 62 -7.45 9.43 25.50
CA ALA A 62 -7.55 10.77 26.05
C ALA A 62 -8.33 10.82 27.37
N LEU A 63 -9.31 9.92 27.55
CA LEU A 63 -10.05 9.79 28.81
C LEU A 63 -9.20 9.23 29.94
N ASN A 64 -8.11 8.52 29.65
CA ASN A 64 -7.17 7.98 30.64
C ASN A 64 -7.86 7.24 31.81
N GLY A 65 -8.89 6.43 31.50
CA GLY A 65 -9.65 5.67 32.49
C GLY A 65 -10.71 6.46 33.27
N ARG A 66 -10.94 7.74 32.93
CA ARG A 66 -12.03 8.54 33.50
C ARG A 66 -13.38 7.92 33.15
N THR A 67 -14.20 7.67 34.17
CA THR A 67 -15.60 7.28 33.98
C THR A 67 -16.43 8.50 33.61
N LEU A 68 -17.25 8.34 32.57
CA LEU A 68 -18.14 9.38 32.08
C LEU A 68 -19.55 9.18 32.62
N ASP A 69 -20.25 10.27 32.88
CA ASP A 69 -21.70 10.21 33.07
C ASP A 69 -22.43 10.06 31.72
N ALA A 70 -23.75 9.85 31.78
CA ALA A 70 -24.56 9.63 30.58
C ALA A 70 -24.56 10.82 29.60
N GLN A 71 -24.47 12.05 30.11
CA GLN A 71 -24.47 13.25 29.29
C GLN A 71 -23.10 13.45 28.62
N GLU A 72 -22.01 13.19 29.33
CA GLU A 72 -20.66 13.23 28.78
C GLU A 72 -20.44 12.18 27.70
N GLN A 73 -20.90 10.95 27.94
CA GLN A 73 -20.84 9.87 26.94
C GLN A 73 -21.59 10.26 25.66
N LYS A 74 -22.79 10.81 25.80
CA LYS A 74 -23.60 11.27 24.65
C LYS A 74 -22.93 12.39 23.86
N ILE A 75 -22.22 13.30 24.52
CA ILE A 75 -21.46 14.37 23.85
C ILE A 75 -20.33 13.77 23.00
N LEU A 76 -19.57 12.82 23.55
CA LEU A 76 -18.47 12.17 22.84
C LEU A 76 -18.96 11.31 21.68
N ASP A 77 -20.02 10.52 21.89
CA ASP A 77 -20.62 9.73 20.82
C ASP A 77 -21.11 10.62 19.69
N SER A 78 -21.80 11.73 20.00
CA SER A 78 -22.23 12.70 18.99
C SER A 78 -21.05 13.34 18.24
N GLN A 79 -19.93 13.59 18.91
CA GLN A 79 -18.72 14.10 18.26
C GLN A 79 -18.13 13.07 17.30
N LEU A 80 -17.97 11.82 17.74
CA LEU A 80 -17.46 10.72 16.93
C LEU A 80 -18.34 10.49 15.70
N ASP A 81 -19.65 10.47 15.87
CA ASP A 81 -20.61 10.30 14.76
C ASP A 81 -20.53 11.44 13.76
N LYS A 82 -20.36 12.69 14.22
CA LYS A 82 -20.17 13.85 13.32
C LYS A 82 -18.87 13.73 12.53
N VAL A 83 -17.77 13.35 13.17
CA VAL A 83 -16.48 13.14 12.50
C VAL A 83 -16.59 12.01 11.48
N HIS A 84 -17.16 10.86 11.88
CA HIS A 84 -17.39 9.74 10.99
C HIS A 84 -18.28 10.12 9.79
N GLY A 85 -19.34 10.88 10.02
CA GLY A 85 -20.23 11.40 8.97
C GLY A 85 -19.57 12.40 8.01
N VAL A 86 -18.51 13.11 8.43
CA VAL A 86 -17.68 13.91 7.52
C VAL A 86 -16.78 13.00 6.70
N ILE A 87 -16.11 12.04 7.33
CA ILE A 87 -15.22 11.08 6.65
C ILE A 87 -15.98 10.29 5.58
N LEU A 88 -17.13 9.69 5.92
CA LEU A 88 -17.96 8.96 4.96
C LEU A 88 -18.36 9.81 3.75
N ARG A 89 -18.68 11.08 3.98
CA ARG A 89 -19.13 11.99 2.93
C ARG A 89 -17.98 12.39 2.02
N GLU A 90 -16.85 12.81 2.60
CA GLU A 90 -15.70 13.34 1.87
C GLU A 90 -14.86 12.26 1.21
N LEU A 91 -14.78 11.08 1.82
CA LEU A 91 -14.04 9.93 1.28
C LEU A 91 -14.95 8.92 0.57
N SER A 92 -16.22 9.26 0.33
CA SER A 92 -17.11 8.42 -0.49
C SER A 92 -16.48 8.14 -1.85
N TRP A 93 -16.66 6.92 -2.35
CA TRP A 93 -16.11 6.49 -3.63
C TRP A 93 -16.45 7.46 -4.78
N ASP A 94 -17.69 7.94 -4.82
CA ASP A 94 -18.14 8.89 -5.86
C ASP A 94 -17.35 10.20 -5.85
N LYS A 95 -16.92 10.69 -4.67
CA LYS A 95 -16.14 11.92 -4.57
C LYS A 95 -14.67 11.73 -4.93
N ILE A 96 -14.08 10.60 -4.55
CA ILE A 96 -12.64 10.38 -4.70
C ILE A 96 -12.27 9.65 -6.00
N SER A 97 -13.17 8.83 -6.56
CA SER A 97 -12.90 8.06 -7.76
C SER A 97 -12.48 8.90 -8.96
N PRO A 98 -12.97 10.13 -9.21
CA PRO A 98 -12.47 10.95 -10.32
C PRO A 98 -10.98 11.28 -10.21
N MET A 99 -10.48 11.51 -8.99
CA MET A 99 -9.06 11.75 -8.72
C MET A 99 -8.25 10.49 -9.04
N TYR A 100 -8.67 9.32 -8.55
CA TYR A 100 -8.01 8.05 -8.85
C TYR A 100 -8.01 7.76 -10.35
N MET A 101 -9.16 7.92 -11.01
CA MET A 101 -9.26 7.74 -12.45
C MET A 101 -8.27 8.63 -13.21
N ASN A 102 -8.11 9.88 -12.77
CA ASN A 102 -7.15 10.79 -13.37
C ASN A 102 -5.71 10.29 -13.27
N VAL A 103 -5.30 9.79 -12.10
CA VAL A 103 -3.96 9.21 -11.91
C VAL A 103 -3.71 8.10 -12.92
N TYR A 104 -4.63 7.14 -13.05
CA TYR A 104 -4.48 6.04 -14.02
C TYR A 104 -4.42 6.54 -15.46
N ARG A 105 -5.25 7.52 -15.85
CA ARG A 105 -5.23 8.11 -17.20
C ARG A 105 -3.91 8.80 -17.53
N THR A 106 -3.25 9.40 -16.55
CA THR A 106 -1.99 10.11 -16.75
C THR A 106 -0.75 9.23 -16.63
N THR A 107 -0.88 8.04 -16.03
CA THR A 107 0.25 7.15 -15.72
C THR A 107 0.34 5.98 -16.67
N PHE A 108 -0.78 5.39 -17.05
CA PHE A 108 -0.82 4.18 -17.86
C PHE A 108 -1.31 4.46 -19.27
N THR A 109 -1.02 3.51 -20.15
CA THR A 109 -1.56 3.46 -21.50
C THR A 109 -2.84 2.63 -21.56
N GLN A 110 -3.65 2.81 -22.61
CA GLN A 110 -4.82 1.98 -22.83
C GLN A 110 -4.48 0.49 -22.92
N LYS A 111 -3.34 0.16 -23.53
CA LYS A 111 -2.89 -1.22 -23.65
C LYS A 111 -2.56 -1.82 -22.28
N GLU A 112 -1.79 -1.11 -21.46
CA GLU A 112 -1.43 -1.56 -20.11
C GLU A 112 -2.66 -1.75 -19.23
N VAL A 113 -3.61 -0.81 -19.27
CA VAL A 113 -4.89 -0.95 -18.54
C VAL A 113 -5.65 -2.19 -19.01
N ASN A 114 -5.70 -2.47 -20.31
CA ASN A 114 -6.36 -3.66 -20.83
C ASN A 114 -5.66 -4.96 -20.38
N ASP A 115 -4.34 -4.98 -20.41
CA ASP A 115 -3.53 -6.13 -19.97
C ASP A 115 -3.75 -6.38 -18.46
N MET A 116 -3.79 -5.32 -17.64
CA MET A 116 -4.10 -5.39 -16.22
C MET A 116 -5.52 -5.91 -15.98
N ILE A 117 -6.53 -5.42 -16.71
CA ILE A 117 -7.91 -5.92 -16.61
C ILE A 117 -7.96 -7.41 -16.92
N ALA A 118 -7.33 -7.84 -18.03
CA ALA A 118 -7.30 -9.24 -18.43
C ALA A 118 -6.65 -10.12 -17.35
N PHE A 119 -5.53 -9.67 -16.78
CA PHE A 119 -4.87 -10.37 -15.69
C PHE A 119 -5.74 -10.45 -14.44
N TYR A 120 -6.23 -9.30 -13.93
CA TYR A 120 -7.01 -9.27 -12.69
C TYR A 120 -8.37 -9.95 -12.80
N LYS A 121 -8.96 -10.07 -14.00
CA LYS A 121 -10.16 -10.89 -14.21
C LYS A 121 -9.90 -12.40 -14.19
N SER A 122 -8.66 -12.83 -14.42
CA SER A 122 -8.32 -14.25 -14.37
C SER A 122 -8.45 -14.80 -12.95
N THR A 123 -8.65 -16.12 -12.82
CA THR A 123 -8.65 -16.81 -11.52
C THR A 123 -7.36 -16.55 -10.74
N THR A 124 -6.22 -16.50 -11.42
CA THR A 124 -4.92 -16.19 -10.80
C THR A 124 -4.85 -14.74 -10.34
N GLY A 125 -5.32 -13.79 -11.15
CA GLY A 125 -5.31 -12.37 -10.79
C GLY A 125 -6.23 -12.06 -9.60
N GLN A 126 -7.41 -12.67 -9.52
CA GLN A 126 -8.27 -12.56 -8.32
C GLN A 126 -7.60 -13.20 -7.11
N ALA A 127 -6.94 -14.36 -7.26
CA ALA A 127 -6.18 -14.96 -6.18
C ALA A 127 -5.03 -14.06 -5.68
N VAL A 128 -4.40 -13.27 -6.56
CA VAL A 128 -3.38 -12.29 -6.17
C VAL A 128 -4.00 -11.19 -5.29
N ILE A 129 -5.15 -10.63 -5.70
CA ILE A 129 -5.86 -9.60 -4.92
C ILE A 129 -6.23 -10.12 -3.52
N GLU A 130 -6.72 -11.35 -3.43
CA GLU A 130 -7.17 -11.94 -2.17
C GLU A 130 -6.03 -12.43 -1.27
N LYS A 131 -4.99 -13.04 -1.85
CA LYS A 131 -3.98 -13.78 -1.08
C LYS A 131 -2.74 -12.99 -0.75
N LEU A 132 -2.36 -11.96 -1.52
CA LEU A 132 -1.18 -11.16 -1.17
C LEU A 132 -1.27 -10.51 0.22
N PRO A 133 -2.41 -9.94 0.65
CA PRO A 133 -2.55 -9.45 2.02
C PRO A 133 -2.32 -10.55 3.07
N LEU A 134 -2.82 -11.76 2.81
CA LEU A 134 -2.65 -12.91 3.69
C LEU A 134 -1.19 -13.37 3.74
N VAL A 135 -0.48 -13.38 2.61
CA VAL A 135 0.95 -13.68 2.55
C VAL A 135 1.74 -12.68 3.38
N MET A 136 1.43 -11.39 3.29
CA MET A 136 2.08 -10.36 4.11
C MET A 136 1.81 -10.58 5.61
N GLN A 137 0.55 -10.83 5.98
CA GLN A 137 0.16 -11.09 7.37
C GLN A 137 0.87 -12.32 7.94
N GLN A 138 0.90 -13.42 7.18
CA GLN A 138 1.56 -14.66 7.58
C GLN A 138 3.08 -14.47 7.69
N SER A 139 3.69 -13.73 6.76
CA SER A 139 5.12 -13.42 6.80
C SER A 139 5.49 -12.63 8.06
N MET A 140 4.69 -11.63 8.44
CA MET A 140 4.90 -10.90 9.69
C MET A 140 4.77 -11.79 10.93
N MET A 141 3.82 -12.73 10.94
CA MET A 141 3.66 -13.68 12.03
C MET A 141 4.89 -14.59 12.17
N GLN A 142 5.39 -15.13 11.06
CA GLN A 142 6.60 -15.95 11.06
C GLN A 142 7.83 -15.16 11.53
N MET A 143 7.96 -13.90 11.10
CA MET A 143 9.03 -13.02 11.58
C MET A 143 8.96 -12.80 13.09
N LYS A 144 7.77 -12.59 13.66
CA LYS A 144 7.59 -12.46 15.11
C LYS A 144 8.04 -13.72 15.85
N THR A 145 7.70 -14.90 15.34
CA THR A 145 8.16 -16.19 15.90
C THR A 145 9.68 -16.31 15.84
N TYR A 146 10.28 -15.93 14.72
CA TYR A 146 11.73 -15.96 14.57
C TYR A 146 12.44 -15.04 15.57
N ILE A 147 11.93 -13.81 15.73
CA ILE A 147 12.44 -12.86 16.73
C ILE A 147 12.31 -13.44 18.14
N ALA A 148 11.16 -14.01 18.49
CA ALA A 148 10.94 -14.62 19.80
C ALA A 148 11.95 -15.74 20.09
N ASN A 149 12.35 -16.52 19.09
CA ASN A 149 13.31 -17.61 19.23
C ASN A 149 14.76 -17.13 19.47
N ILE A 150 15.13 -15.95 18.96
CA ILE A 150 16.48 -15.40 19.17
C ILE A 150 16.58 -14.52 20.43
N MET A 151 15.45 -14.05 20.98
CA MET A 151 15.42 -13.21 22.19
C MET A 151 16.16 -13.82 23.39
N PRO A 152 16.06 -15.13 23.71
CA PRO A 152 16.83 -15.73 24.79
C PRO A 152 18.35 -15.63 24.60
N GLN A 153 18.84 -15.75 23.37
CA GLN A 153 20.27 -15.61 23.08
C GLN A 153 20.73 -14.17 23.31
N ILE A 154 19.93 -13.18 22.89
CA ILE A 154 20.20 -11.76 23.16
C ILE A 154 20.21 -11.49 24.68
N GLN A 155 19.26 -12.07 25.42
CA GLN A 155 19.22 -11.96 26.88
C GLN A 155 20.48 -12.56 27.52
N GLN A 156 20.94 -13.72 27.05
CA GLN A 156 22.16 -14.34 27.55
C GLN A 156 23.40 -13.47 27.30
N ILE A 157 23.57 -12.95 26.08
CA ILE A 157 24.68 -12.04 25.74
C ILE A 157 24.69 -10.81 26.67
N ASN A 158 23.52 -10.25 26.97
CA ASN A 158 23.41 -9.11 27.89
C ASN A 158 23.80 -9.49 29.33
N GLN A 159 23.35 -10.63 29.83
CA GLN A 159 23.73 -11.12 31.17
C GLN A 159 25.24 -11.37 31.28
N ASP A 160 25.84 -12.02 30.28
CA ASP A 160 27.27 -12.29 30.24
C ASP A 160 28.08 -10.99 30.23
N THR A 161 27.63 -10.00 29.46
CA THR A 161 28.25 -8.67 29.39
C THR A 161 28.23 -7.97 30.75
N ILE A 162 27.09 -7.99 31.46
CA ILE A 162 26.97 -7.41 32.80
C ILE A 162 27.94 -8.10 33.78
N SER A 163 28.00 -9.43 33.74
CA SER A 163 28.92 -10.21 34.59
C SER A 163 30.39 -9.88 34.31
N GLN A 164 30.75 -9.71 33.04
CA GLN A 164 32.12 -9.32 32.64
C GLN A 164 32.47 -7.91 33.13
N LEU A 165 31.55 -6.95 33.02
CA LEU A 165 31.76 -5.58 33.51
C LEU A 165 31.96 -5.55 35.04
N GLN A 166 31.12 -6.27 35.80
CA GLN A 166 31.26 -6.38 37.25
C GLN A 166 32.60 -6.99 37.66
N THR A 167 33.03 -8.04 36.96
CA THR A 167 34.33 -8.69 37.20
C THR A 167 35.49 -7.74 36.92
N TYR A 168 35.40 -6.96 35.85
CA TYR A 168 36.41 -5.97 35.49
C TYR A 168 36.46 -4.78 36.47
N GLU A 169 35.31 -4.30 36.96
CA GLU A 169 35.28 -3.25 37.98
C GLU A 169 35.87 -3.71 39.31
N ALA A 170 35.61 -4.96 39.71
CA ALA A 170 36.20 -5.55 40.92
C ALA A 170 37.73 -5.66 40.81
N SER A 171 38.25 -6.05 39.64
CA SER A 171 39.71 -6.16 39.42
C SER A 171 40.42 -4.80 39.48
N LYS A 172 39.77 -3.73 39.00
CA LYS A 172 40.28 -2.35 39.15
C LYS A 172 40.38 -1.90 40.60
N LYS A 173 39.38 -2.21 41.43
CA LYS A 173 39.39 -1.83 42.86
C LYS A 173 40.50 -2.55 43.64
N GLY A 174 40.75 -3.83 43.34
CA GLY A 174 41.83 -4.60 43.98
C GLY A 174 43.26 -4.11 43.65
N GLN A 175 43.47 -3.53 42.47
CA GLN A 175 44.79 -3.00 42.07
C GLN A 175 45.09 -1.59 42.65
N GLY A 176 44.08 -0.85 43.10
CA GLY A 176 44.23 0.50 43.64
C GLY A 176 44.62 0.58 45.13
N SER A 177 44.43 -0.49 45.90
CA SER A 177 44.71 -0.52 47.36
C SER A 177 46.11 -0.98 47.76
N SER A 178 47.02 -1.19 46.80
CA SER A 178 48.37 -1.72 47.05
C SER A 178 49.48 -0.66 46.99
N LYS A 179 49.16 0.63 47.20
CA LYS A 179 50.14 1.72 47.34
C LYS A 179 50.11 2.32 48.74
#